data_AF-Q89DV0-F1
#
_entry.id   AF-Q89DV0-F1
#
_cell.length_a   1.000
_cell.length_b   1.000
_cell.length_c   1.000
_cell.angle_alpha   90.00
_cell.angle_beta   90.00
_cell.angle_gamma   90.00
#
_symmetry.space_group_name_H-M   'P 1'
#
loop_
_entity.id
_entity.type
_entity.pdbx_description
1 polymer ?
#
loop_
_entity_poly.entity_id
_entity_poly.type
_entity_poly.pdbx_seq_one_letter_code
_entity_poly.pdbx_strand_id
1 'polypeptide(L)'
;MSIILQSTVGGFSAQFMRKLPLVEQAMRDHGLDPAEFVISKDYASTATIPIMGPFFFNYSVYFGDETFTVTEPNDMVFLDYFFKRVLAADEPPELPQRPGLIRRLFGWMAQPV
;
A
#
# COMPACT_ATOMS: atom_id res chain seq x y z
N MET A 1 -14.50 8.36 -3.64
CA MET A 1 -14.98 7.40 -2.62
C MET A 1 -13.80 7.08 -1.69
N SER A 2 -13.87 6.10 -0.77
CA SER A 2 -12.78 5.77 0.20
C SER A 2 -12.08 4.45 -0.16
N ILE A 3 -10.85 4.27 0.32
CA ILE A 3 -10.09 3.02 0.19
C ILE A 3 -10.86 1.88 0.86
N ILE A 4 -10.83 0.71 0.23
CA ILE A 4 -11.44 -0.50 0.79
C ILE A 4 -10.42 -1.17 1.70
N LEU A 5 -10.81 -1.44 2.95
CA LEU A 5 -9.96 -2.09 3.94
C LEU A 5 -10.41 -3.52 4.17
N GLN A 6 -9.46 -4.45 4.12
CA GLN A 6 -9.65 -5.87 4.39
C GLN A 6 -8.62 -6.34 5.40
N SER A 7 -9.02 -7.25 6.29
CA SER A 7 -8.08 -7.85 7.23
C SER A 7 -8.56 -9.22 7.68
N THR A 8 -7.65 -10.17 7.75
CA THR A 8 -7.89 -11.53 8.28
C THR A 8 -7.41 -11.68 9.73
N VAL A 9 -6.75 -10.66 10.29
CA VAL A 9 -5.99 -10.73 11.54
C VAL A 9 -6.38 -9.68 12.58
N GLY A 10 -7.57 -9.12 12.43
CA GLY A 10 -8.12 -8.03 13.25
C GLY A 10 -8.09 -6.68 12.54
N GLY A 11 -8.88 -5.71 13.02
CA GLY A 11 -9.01 -4.42 12.36
C GLY A 11 -7.71 -3.61 12.30
N PHE A 12 -7.67 -2.62 11.41
CA PHE A 12 -6.65 -1.58 11.42
C PHE A 12 -6.76 -0.75 12.72
N SER A 13 -5.62 -0.30 13.23
CA SER A 13 -5.55 0.51 14.44
C SER A 13 -6.33 1.81 14.30
N ALA A 14 -6.83 2.33 15.44
CA ALA A 14 -7.56 3.59 15.45
C ALA A 14 -6.70 4.78 14.95
N GLN A 15 -5.38 4.72 15.10
CA GLN A 15 -4.47 5.74 14.56
C GLN A 15 -4.42 5.70 13.04
N PHE A 16 -4.35 4.49 12.46
CA PHE A 16 -4.43 4.28 11.01
C PHE A 16 -5.72 4.87 10.46
N MET A 17 -6.87 4.52 11.05
CA MET A 17 -8.19 4.99 10.62
C MET A 17 -8.32 6.53 10.68
N ARG A 18 -7.67 7.18 11.65
CA ARG A 18 -7.67 8.65 11.75
C ARG A 18 -6.82 9.34 10.69
N LYS A 19 -5.75 8.70 10.22
CA LYS A 19 -4.82 9.28 9.23
C LYS A 19 -5.16 8.89 7.79
N LEU A 20 -5.87 7.79 7.57
CA LEU A 20 -6.25 7.32 6.25
C LEU A 20 -6.94 8.40 5.39
N PRO A 21 -7.88 9.24 5.90
CA PRO A 21 -8.50 10.29 5.11
C PRO A 21 -7.51 11.32 4.54
N LEU A 22 -6.37 11.55 5.20
CA LEU A 22 -5.33 12.44 4.68
C LEU A 22 -4.61 11.83 3.47
N VAL A 23 -4.39 10.52 3.50
CA VAL A 23 -3.83 9.78 2.36
C VAL A 23 -4.80 9.78 1.20
N GLU A 24 -6.08 9.50 1.46
CA GLU A 24 -7.13 9.54 0.44
C GLU A 24 -7.28 10.92 -0.19
N GLN A 25 -7.10 11.99 0.59
CA GLN A 25 -7.12 13.35 0.06
C GLN A 25 -5.91 13.59 -0.84
N ALA A 26 -4.70 13.23 -0.40
CA ALA A 26 -3.51 13.34 -1.24
C ALA A 26 -3.68 12.54 -2.55
N MET A 27 -4.17 11.30 -2.48
CA MET A 27 -4.47 10.50 -3.68
C MET A 27 -5.38 11.24 -4.66
N ARG A 28 -6.46 11.86 -4.18
CA ARG A 28 -7.36 12.67 -5.03
C ARG A 28 -6.67 13.89 -5.60
N ASP A 29 -5.84 14.56 -4.80
CA ASP A 29 -5.07 15.74 -5.25
C ASP A 29 -4.07 15.35 -6.37
N HIS A 30 -3.58 14.12 -6.36
CA HIS A 30 -2.74 13.52 -7.41
C HIS A 30 -3.55 12.81 -8.53
N GLY A 31 -4.87 12.95 -8.55
CA GLY A 31 -5.73 12.41 -9.61
C GLY A 31 -6.01 10.90 -9.54
N LEU A 32 -5.72 10.25 -8.41
CA LEU A 32 -6.07 8.85 -8.13
C LEU A 32 -7.47 8.78 -7.48
N ASP A 33 -8.28 7.77 -7.82
CA ASP A 33 -9.52 7.48 -7.07
C ASP A 33 -9.23 6.49 -5.93
N PRO A 34 -9.35 6.90 -4.64
CA PRO A 34 -9.06 6.00 -3.53
C PRO A 34 -9.91 4.72 -3.51
N ALA A 35 -11.10 4.72 -4.12
CA ALA A 35 -11.95 3.51 -4.14
C ALA A 35 -11.49 2.41 -5.11
N GLU A 36 -10.54 2.70 -6.00
CA GLU A 36 -9.89 1.67 -6.81
C GLU A 36 -8.86 0.87 -6.01
N PHE A 37 -8.54 1.30 -4.78
CA PHE A 37 -7.54 0.69 -3.94
C PHE A 37 -8.18 -0.22 -2.88
N VAL A 38 -7.59 -1.40 -2.71
CA VAL A 38 -7.88 -2.30 -1.59
C VAL A 38 -6.61 -2.50 -0.78
N ILE A 39 -6.67 -2.30 0.54
CA ILE A 39 -5.58 -2.63 1.46
C ILE A 39 -5.99 -3.86 2.27
N SER A 40 -5.30 -4.97 2.06
CA SER A 40 -5.41 -6.19 2.89
C SER A 40 -4.33 -6.21 3.96
N LYS A 41 -4.69 -6.72 5.14
CA LYS A 41 -3.78 -7.01 6.25
C LYS A 41 -3.89 -8.47 6.66
N ASP A 42 -2.76 -9.16 6.65
CA ASP A 42 -2.64 -10.58 6.95
C ASP A 42 -1.47 -10.83 7.92
N TYR A 43 -1.44 -11.97 8.61
CA TYR A 43 -0.30 -12.33 9.47
C TYR A 43 0.88 -12.62 8.56
N ALA A 44 2.04 -12.03 8.86
CA ALA A 44 3.26 -12.43 8.17
C ALA A 44 3.57 -13.89 8.54
N SER A 45 3.59 -14.78 7.56
CA SER A 45 4.03 -16.18 7.72
C SER A 45 5.56 -16.25 7.78
N THR A 46 6.21 -15.42 8.60
CA THR A 46 7.64 -15.57 8.88
C THR A 46 7.77 -16.62 9.99
N ALA A 47 8.46 -17.71 9.65
CA ALA A 47 8.61 -18.90 10.46
C ALA A 47 8.87 -18.59 11.94
N THR A 48 7.87 -18.91 12.76
CA THR A 48 7.91 -19.33 14.16
C THR A 48 9.30 -19.33 14.80
N ILE A 49 9.81 -18.16 15.20
CA ILE A 49 10.82 -18.12 16.26
C ILE A 49 10.03 -18.29 17.57
N PRO A 50 10.15 -19.41 18.32
CA PRO A 50 9.20 -19.79 19.38
C PRO A 50 9.08 -18.81 20.57
N ILE A 51 9.95 -17.79 20.63
CA ILE A 51 10.03 -16.83 21.73
C ILE A 51 9.47 -15.45 21.31
N MET A 52 9.27 -15.25 20.01
CA MET A 52 8.83 -13.99 19.43
C MET A 52 7.63 -14.26 18.52
N GLY A 53 6.41 -13.96 18.97
CA GLY A 53 5.16 -14.17 18.22
C GLY A 53 5.14 -13.46 16.85
N PRO A 54 4.06 -13.57 16.06
CA PRO A 54 3.99 -12.91 14.75
C PRO A 54 3.97 -11.39 14.94
N PHE A 55 5.16 -10.78 14.99
CA PHE A 55 5.35 -9.35 15.24
C PHE A 55 5.14 -8.50 14.00
N PHE A 56 4.93 -9.14 12.85
CA PHE A 56 4.80 -8.47 11.56
C PHE A 56 3.51 -8.87 10.87
N PHE A 57 3.01 -7.96 10.06
CA PHE A 57 1.85 -8.14 9.22
C PHE A 57 2.26 -7.96 7.76
N ASN A 58 1.67 -8.76 6.89
CA ASN A 58 1.74 -8.52 5.46
C ASN A 58 0.61 -7.56 5.10
N TYR A 59 0.98 -6.41 4.52
CA TYR A 59 0.04 -5.45 3.96
C TYR A 59 0.11 -5.56 2.44
N SER A 60 -1.00 -5.96 1.82
CA SER A 60 -1.12 -6.04 0.37
C SER A 60 -2.00 -4.89 -0.11
N VAL A 61 -1.52 -4.13 -1.09
CA VAL A 61 -2.30 -3.07 -1.73
C VAL A 61 -2.60 -3.49 -3.16
N TYR A 62 -3.89 -3.53 -3.50
CA TYR A 62 -4.39 -3.88 -4.82
C TYR A 62 -4.91 -2.62 -5.52
N PHE A 63 -4.59 -2.48 -6.80
CA PHE A 63 -5.09 -1.41 -7.67
C PHE A 63 -5.25 -1.93 -9.10
N GLY A 64 -6.49 -2.09 -9.56
CA GLY A 64 -6.77 -2.77 -10.83
C GLY A 64 -6.20 -4.20 -10.85
N ASP A 65 -5.34 -4.50 -11.81
CA ASP A 65 -4.65 -5.78 -11.94
C ASP A 65 -3.30 -5.84 -11.18
N GLU A 66 -2.93 -4.75 -10.50
CA GLU A 66 -1.65 -4.65 -9.83
C GLU A 66 -1.75 -4.89 -8.33
N THR A 67 -0.67 -5.43 -7.76
CA THR A 67 -0.59 -5.69 -6.33
C THR A 67 0.85 -5.56 -5.87
N PHE A 68 1.05 -4.94 -4.70
CA PHE A 68 2.30 -5.08 -3.96
C PHE A 68 2.02 -5.51 -2.52
N THR A 69 2.97 -6.24 -1.95
CA THR A 69 2.92 -6.66 -0.55
C THR A 69 4.16 -6.17 0.17
N VAL A 70 3.99 -5.61 1.37
CA VAL A 70 5.08 -5.23 2.26
C VAL A 70 4.86 -5.82 3.64
N THR A 71 5.94 -6.28 4.27
CA THR A 71 5.90 -6.83 5.62
C THR A 71 6.32 -5.75 6.61
N GLU A 72 5.40 -5.31 7.47
CA GLU A 72 5.64 -4.21 8.40
C GLU A 72 5.21 -4.58 9.82
N PRO A 73 5.87 -4.02 10.86
CA PRO A 73 5.60 -4.38 12.25
C PRO A 73 4.26 -3.84 12.76
N ASN A 74 3.71 -2.79 12.14
CA ASN A 74 2.42 -2.20 12.53
C ASN A 74 1.83 -1.31 11.43
N ASP A 75 0.55 -0.96 11.59
CA ASP A 75 -0.21 -0.22 10.58
C ASP A 75 0.36 1.17 10.29
N MET A 76 1.01 1.81 11.27
CA MET A 76 1.50 3.18 11.12
C MET A 76 2.78 3.24 10.29
N VAL A 77 3.65 2.24 10.40
CA VAL A 77 4.84 2.12 9.54
C VAL A 77 4.41 1.84 8.11
N PHE A 78 3.46 0.91 7.93
CA PHE A 78 2.85 0.65 6.63
C PHE A 78 2.18 1.91 6.04
N LEU A 79 1.40 2.66 6.83
CA LEU A 79 0.70 3.85 6.33
C LEU A 79 1.67 4.95 5.90
N ASP A 80 2.75 5.17 6.65
CA ASP A 80 3.80 6.12 6.28
C ASP A 80 4.50 5.72 4.98
N TYR A 81 4.82 4.43 4.83
CA TYR A 81 5.37 3.87 3.59
C TYR A 81 4.42 4.06 2.41
N PHE A 82 3.14 3.71 2.60
CA PHE A 82 2.12 3.85 1.56
C PHE A 82 1.91 5.31 1.16
N PHE A 83 1.82 6.22 2.14
CA PHE A 83 1.67 7.65 1.90
C PHE A 83 2.85 8.23 1.12
N LYS A 84 4.09 7.90 1.50
CA LYS A 84 5.29 8.30 0.75
C LYS A 84 5.27 7.80 -0.69
N ARG A 85 4.77 6.58 -0.93
CA ARG A 85 4.61 6.04 -2.29
C ARG A 85 3.54 6.78 -3.11
N VAL A 86 2.40 7.12 -2.49
CA VAL A 86 1.37 7.94 -3.15
C VAL A 86 1.94 9.29 -3.57
N LEU A 87 2.70 9.95 -2.69
CA LEU A 87 3.33 11.25 -2.98
C LEU A 87 4.43 11.14 -4.05
N ALA A 88 5.20 10.05 -4.07
CA ALA A 88 6.28 9.85 -5.03
C ALA A 88 5.78 9.58 -6.47
N ALA A 89 4.48 9.27 -6.66
CA ALA A 89 3.90 9.04 -7.98
C ALA A 89 3.89 10.30 -8.89
N ASP A 90 4.16 11.49 -8.33
CA ASP A 90 4.30 12.75 -9.08
C ASP A 90 5.64 12.90 -9.82
N GLU A 91 6.65 12.07 -9.52
CA GLU A 91 7.94 12.14 -10.20
C GLU A 91 7.93 11.33 -11.51
N PRO A 92 8.30 11.91 -12.68
CA PRO A 92 8.33 11.18 -13.93
C PRO A 92 9.36 10.05 -13.85
N PRO A 93 8.99 8.78 -14.07
CA PRO A 93 9.96 7.69 -14.03
C PRO A 93 10.90 7.75 -15.25
N GLU A 94 12.22 7.70 -15.01
CA GLU A 94 13.21 7.46 -16.06
C GLU A 94 13.22 5.96 -16.46
N LEU A 95 12.62 5.66 -17.65
CA LEU A 95 12.82 4.50 -18.55
C LEU A 95 12.18 3.12 -18.20
N PRO A 96 12.05 2.16 -19.18
CA PRO A 96 11.80 2.24 -20.62
C PRO A 96 10.41 1.70 -21.03
N GLN A 97 9.88 2.21 -22.14
CA GLN A 97 8.50 2.01 -22.62
C GLN A 97 8.26 0.60 -23.19
N ARG A 98 7.26 -0.13 -22.67
CA ARG A 98 6.64 -1.28 -23.36
C ARG A 98 5.32 -0.87 -24.04
N PRO A 99 5.07 -1.25 -25.29
CA PRO A 99 3.89 -0.82 -26.02
C PRO A 99 2.72 -1.80 -25.82
N GLY A 100 1.59 -1.28 -25.35
CA GLY A 100 0.31 -1.99 -25.41
C GLY A 100 -0.57 -1.76 -24.18
N LEU A 101 -1.54 -0.86 -24.34
CA LEU A 101 -2.66 -0.54 -23.43
C LEU A 101 -2.31 0.27 -22.16
N ILE A 102 -2.84 1.50 -22.16
CA ILE A 102 -2.85 2.52 -21.11
C ILE A 102 -1.45 3.03 -20.71
N ARG A 103 -1.08 4.15 -21.33
CA ARG A 103 0.16 4.86 -21.06
C ARG A 103 0.00 5.68 -19.77
N ARG A 104 0.94 5.48 -18.85
CA ARG A 104 1.33 6.34 -17.69
C ARG A 104 0.67 5.94 -16.35
N LEU A 105 1.53 5.88 -15.32
CA LEU A 105 1.32 5.79 -13.85
C LEU A 105 2.13 4.66 -13.17
N PHE A 106 2.84 3.82 -13.92
CA PHE A 106 3.25 2.50 -13.42
C PHE A 106 4.77 2.22 -13.47
N GLY A 107 5.60 3.11 -12.90
CA GLY A 107 7.04 2.87 -12.66
C GLY A 107 7.37 2.30 -11.26
N TRP A 108 6.37 2.26 -10.39
CA TRP A 108 6.36 2.02 -8.94
C TRP A 108 6.64 0.59 -8.42
N MET A 109 6.78 -0.43 -9.28
CA MET A 109 6.90 -1.84 -8.85
C MET A 109 8.33 -2.43 -8.86
N ALA A 110 9.33 -1.71 -9.39
CA ALA A 110 10.61 -2.33 -9.77
C ALA A 110 11.75 -2.17 -8.77
N GLN A 111 11.59 -1.48 -7.64
CA GLN A 111 12.72 -1.22 -6.73
C GLN A 111 12.45 -1.70 -5.29
N PRO A 112 13.20 -2.71 -4.80
CA PRO A 112 13.42 -2.87 -3.38
C PRO A 112 14.28 -1.70 -2.88
N VAL A 113 13.89 -1.09 -1.75
CA VAL A 113 14.71 -0.12 -1.02
C VAL A 113 15.57 -0.87 -0.01
#